data_AF-A0A2E0RX05-F1
#
_entry.id   AF-A0A2E0RX05-F1
#
_cell.length_a   1.000
_cell.length_b   1.000
_cell.length_c   1.000
_cell.angle_alpha   90.00
_cell.angle_beta   90.00
_cell.angle_gamma   90.00
#
_symmetry.space_group_name_H-M   'P 1'
#
loop_
_entity.id
_entity.type
_entity.pdbx_description
1 polymer ?
#
loop_
_entity_poly.entity_id
_entity_poly.type
_entity_poly.pdbx_seq_one_letter_code
_entity_poly.pdbx_strand_id
1 'polypeptide(L)'
;MRNPPSPSPLCSRPVGNYGLDDWADVDDGGWPTLLVGNGASIAVSSDFGYDSLFQVAPLTVDDTDLFDALETKNFEEVLNHLRTASLVCEQLGHASQDVDDRYESIRDALIEAVHDHHVEWLDVDDEDRLDTIRDALLDFDTVFSTNYDLLIYWAMMNSGDPPGAGFGDLFWNHQNAFDSLNTERFGDKTLVYWLHGGLHLYWGPAGETRKRTNTGANLLQSFASGGRIPLFVSEGSWKQKRRAIHRSDYLEHAYRTFASTDGPLVVFGQGLGGADTHLIRAIREDPTRNIAYAIYPSSQQAVDLRQAEVSNLFPQASIEFFDSTTHPLGDPSLAVP
;
A
#
# COMPACT_ATOMS: atom_id res chain seq x y z
N MET A 1 -11.89 -43.31 6.46
CA MET A 1 -12.47 -42.39 5.46
C MET A 1 -11.67 -41.10 5.59
N ARG A 2 -10.85 -40.77 4.59
CA ARG A 2 -10.10 -39.50 4.57
C ARG A 2 -11.05 -38.43 4.06
N ASN A 3 -11.18 -37.33 4.79
CA ASN A 3 -11.89 -36.16 4.29
C ASN A 3 -11.16 -35.68 3.00
N PRO A 4 -11.91 -35.21 1.99
CA PRO A 4 -11.30 -34.60 0.83
C PRO A 4 -10.56 -33.32 1.27
N PRO A 5 -9.46 -32.94 0.61
CA PRO A 5 -8.84 -31.65 0.86
C PRO A 5 -9.84 -30.54 0.54
N SER A 6 -9.92 -29.55 1.43
CA SER A 6 -10.60 -28.28 1.19
C SER A 6 -10.05 -27.62 -0.08
N PRO A 7 -10.88 -27.02 -0.94
CA PRO A 7 -10.39 -26.29 -2.09
C PRO A 7 -9.57 -25.09 -1.60
N SER A 8 -8.31 -25.00 -2.03
CA SER A 8 -7.50 -23.79 -1.90
C SER A 8 -8.25 -22.62 -2.53
N PRO A 9 -8.31 -21.43 -1.90
CA PRO A 9 -8.84 -20.26 -2.57
C PRO A 9 -7.89 -19.94 -3.72
N LEU A 10 -8.43 -20.05 -4.93
CA LEU A 10 -7.75 -19.84 -6.19
C LEU A 10 -7.24 -18.40 -6.24
N CYS A 11 -5.93 -18.20 -6.18
CA CYS A 11 -5.32 -17.18 -7.01
C CYS A 11 -5.49 -17.67 -8.45
N SER A 12 -6.65 -17.37 -9.05
CA SER A 12 -6.94 -17.78 -10.42
C SER A 12 -6.00 -17.03 -11.35
N ARG A 13 -5.14 -17.76 -12.05
CA ARG A 13 -4.39 -17.24 -13.21
C ARG A 13 -5.36 -16.52 -14.16
N PRO A 14 -4.94 -15.45 -14.84
CA PRO A 14 -5.77 -14.76 -15.83
C PRO A 14 -6.39 -15.76 -16.80
N VAL A 15 -7.72 -15.74 -16.96
CA VAL A 15 -8.42 -16.64 -17.89
C VAL A 15 -8.68 -15.95 -19.26
N GLY A 16 -8.24 -14.70 -19.41
CA GLY A 16 -8.28 -13.88 -20.63
C GLY A 16 -8.02 -12.40 -20.34
N ASN A 17 -8.00 -11.53 -21.36
CA ASN A 17 -7.81 -10.07 -21.22
C ASN A 17 -9.15 -9.30 -21.02
N TYR A 18 -10.30 -9.94 -21.27
CA TYR A 18 -11.65 -9.38 -21.01
C TYR A 18 -11.97 -8.01 -21.64
N GLY A 19 -11.22 -7.62 -22.68
CA GLY A 19 -11.37 -6.33 -23.35
C GLY A 19 -10.71 -5.16 -22.62
N LEU A 20 -9.79 -5.43 -21.69
CA LEU A 20 -8.84 -4.43 -21.21
C LEU A 20 -7.75 -4.23 -22.27
N ASP A 21 -7.19 -3.02 -22.31
CA ASP A 21 -6.02 -2.73 -23.14
C ASP A 21 -4.75 -3.26 -22.46
N ASP A 22 -3.71 -3.57 -23.25
CA ASP A 22 -2.39 -3.86 -22.70
C ASP A 22 -1.73 -2.53 -22.26
N TRP A 23 -0.89 -2.56 -21.23
CA TRP A 23 -0.21 -1.35 -20.75
C TRP A 23 0.56 -0.62 -21.85
N ALA A 24 1.20 -1.37 -22.76
CA ALA A 24 1.94 -0.82 -23.89
C ALA A 24 1.06 -0.04 -24.90
N ASP A 25 -0.26 -0.28 -24.90
CA ASP A 25 -1.21 0.46 -25.74
C ASP A 25 -1.73 1.73 -25.05
N VAL A 26 -1.67 1.79 -23.71
CA VAL A 26 -2.06 2.95 -22.88
C VAL A 26 -0.89 3.90 -22.61
N ASP A 27 0.34 3.37 -22.54
CA ASP A 27 1.54 4.15 -22.27
C ASP A 27 2.04 4.88 -23.52
N ASP A 28 1.70 6.17 -23.62
CA ASP A 28 2.20 7.08 -24.65
C ASP A 28 3.40 7.92 -24.17
N GLY A 29 3.97 7.61 -22.99
CA GLY A 29 5.00 8.40 -22.33
C GLY A 29 4.48 9.65 -21.61
N GLY A 30 3.16 9.81 -21.49
CA GLY A 30 2.48 10.96 -20.90
C GLY A 30 2.06 10.82 -19.44
N TRP A 31 2.58 9.83 -18.72
CA TRP A 31 2.11 9.44 -17.37
C TRP A 31 3.14 9.75 -16.26
N PRO A 32 3.26 11.01 -15.78
CA PRO A 32 4.33 11.38 -14.85
C PRO A 32 4.09 10.90 -13.40
N THR A 33 2.87 10.50 -13.05
CA THR A 33 2.50 10.18 -11.67
C THR A 33 1.94 8.78 -11.54
N LEU A 34 2.43 8.01 -10.57
CA LEU A 34 1.93 6.70 -10.17
C LEU A 34 1.34 6.76 -8.76
N LEU A 35 0.13 6.24 -8.57
CA LEU A 35 -0.40 5.82 -7.27
C LEU A 35 -0.42 4.28 -7.22
N VAL A 36 0.46 3.70 -6.42
CA VAL A 36 0.61 2.25 -6.27
C VAL A 36 0.07 1.76 -4.94
N GLY A 37 -0.71 0.68 -4.98
CA GLY A 37 -1.35 0.04 -3.83
C GLY A 37 -0.91 -1.41 -3.64
N ASN A 38 -1.43 -2.03 -2.59
CA ASN A 38 -1.01 -3.36 -2.11
C ASN A 38 -1.17 -4.46 -3.18
N GLY A 39 -2.00 -4.24 -4.20
CA GLY A 39 -2.10 -5.12 -5.36
C GLY A 39 -0.78 -5.33 -6.11
N ALA A 40 0.14 -4.35 -6.09
CA ALA A 40 1.50 -4.54 -6.64
C ALA A 40 2.31 -5.55 -5.82
N SER A 41 2.23 -5.48 -4.49
CA SER A 41 2.89 -6.45 -3.61
C SER A 41 2.26 -7.84 -3.76
N ILE A 42 0.93 -7.91 -3.89
CA ILE A 42 0.20 -9.15 -4.15
C ILE A 42 0.62 -9.81 -5.47
N ALA A 43 0.99 -9.02 -6.49
CA ALA A 43 1.49 -9.56 -7.75
C ALA A 43 2.85 -10.28 -7.58
N VAL A 44 3.64 -9.89 -6.57
CA VAL A 44 4.90 -10.57 -6.22
C VAL A 44 4.64 -11.76 -5.30
N SER A 45 3.80 -11.63 -4.27
CA SER A 45 3.42 -12.77 -3.43
C SER A 45 1.99 -12.64 -2.92
N SER A 46 1.24 -13.74 -3.00
CA SER A 46 -0.08 -13.84 -2.39
C SER A 46 -0.07 -13.66 -0.87
N ASP A 47 1.09 -13.74 -0.21
CA ASP A 47 1.22 -13.56 1.22
C ASP A 47 0.92 -12.13 1.67
N PHE A 48 1.06 -11.16 0.76
CA PHE A 48 0.62 -9.78 0.99
C PHE A 48 -0.91 -9.60 0.94
N GLY A 49 -1.67 -10.65 0.63
CA GLY A 49 -3.12 -10.64 0.63
C GLY A 49 -3.72 -10.70 2.04
N TYR A 50 -4.89 -10.09 2.23
CA TYR A 50 -5.59 -10.08 3.53
C TYR A 50 -5.89 -11.48 4.07
N ASP A 51 -6.23 -12.44 3.20
CA ASP A 51 -6.47 -13.83 3.57
C ASP A 51 -5.22 -14.48 4.20
N SER A 52 -4.06 -14.22 3.62
CA SER A 52 -2.78 -14.78 4.07
C SER A 52 -2.36 -14.12 5.38
N LEU A 53 -2.39 -12.78 5.44
CA LEU A 53 -2.12 -12.02 6.67
C LEU A 53 -3.02 -12.47 7.83
N PHE A 54 -4.30 -12.73 7.58
CA PHE A 54 -5.23 -13.20 8.60
C PHE A 54 -4.88 -14.60 9.12
N GLN A 55 -4.42 -15.50 8.24
CA GLN A 55 -4.05 -16.87 8.64
C GLN A 55 -2.78 -16.93 9.49
N VAL A 56 -1.86 -15.98 9.26
CA VAL A 56 -0.53 -16.01 9.86
C VAL A 56 -0.37 -15.04 11.02
N ALA A 57 -1.25 -14.05 11.15
CA ALA A 57 -1.25 -13.13 12.27
C ALA A 57 -1.48 -13.87 13.59
N PRO A 58 -0.75 -13.51 14.67
CA PRO A 58 -0.90 -14.10 16.00
C PRO A 58 -2.17 -13.57 16.70
N LEU A 59 -3.33 -13.75 16.06
CA LEU A 59 -4.64 -13.37 16.57
C LEU A 59 -5.06 -14.28 17.72
N THR A 60 -5.65 -13.68 18.75
CA THR A 60 -6.30 -14.44 19.83
C THR A 60 -7.65 -14.99 19.37
N VAL A 61 -8.26 -15.86 20.19
CA VAL A 61 -9.60 -16.42 19.90
C VAL A 61 -10.63 -15.32 19.76
N ASP A 62 -10.64 -14.37 20.70
CA ASP A 62 -11.57 -13.24 20.68
C ASP A 62 -11.37 -12.32 19.47
N ASP A 63 -10.12 -12.19 18.97
CA ASP A 63 -9.86 -11.45 17.74
C ASP A 63 -10.53 -12.17 16.57
N THR A 64 -10.27 -13.47 16.42
CA THR A 64 -10.83 -14.31 15.36
C THR A 64 -12.35 -14.29 15.37
N ASP A 65 -12.97 -14.41 16.55
CA ASP A 65 -14.43 -14.34 16.73
C ASP A 65 -15.00 -13.00 16.24
N LEU A 66 -14.26 -11.90 16.40
CA LEU A 66 -14.67 -10.58 15.89
C LEU A 66 -14.59 -10.48 14.37
N PHE A 67 -13.53 -11.03 13.76
CA PHE A 67 -13.43 -11.11 12.29
C PHE A 67 -14.58 -11.94 11.71
N ASP A 68 -14.89 -13.08 12.32
CA ASP A 68 -16.01 -13.94 11.93
C ASP A 68 -17.36 -13.21 12.08
N ALA A 69 -17.56 -12.48 13.18
CA ALA A 69 -18.79 -11.72 13.42
C ALA A 69 -18.98 -10.55 12.45
N LEU A 70 -17.89 -9.99 11.94
CA LEU A 70 -17.90 -8.91 10.93
C LEU A 70 -17.88 -9.46 9.49
N GLU A 71 -17.81 -10.78 9.31
CA GLU A 71 -17.77 -11.47 8.02
C GLU A 71 -16.66 -10.92 7.09
N THR A 72 -15.51 -10.56 7.67
CA THR A 72 -14.37 -9.99 6.94
C THR A 72 -13.06 -10.57 7.45
N LYS A 73 -12.03 -10.56 6.59
CA LYS A 73 -10.63 -10.82 6.95
C LYS A 73 -9.75 -9.58 6.80
N ASN A 74 -10.38 -8.45 6.46
CA ASN A 74 -9.67 -7.20 6.27
C ASN A 74 -9.42 -6.54 7.63
N PHE A 75 -8.14 -6.50 8.03
CA PHE A 75 -7.74 -5.86 9.28
C PHE A 75 -8.13 -4.37 9.34
N GLU A 76 -8.03 -3.63 8.23
CA GLU A 76 -8.41 -2.22 8.19
C GLU A 76 -9.89 -2.03 8.55
N GLU A 77 -10.72 -2.96 8.07
CA GLU A 77 -12.16 -2.96 8.34
C GLU A 77 -12.47 -3.27 9.80
N VAL A 78 -11.85 -4.31 10.39
CA VAL A 78 -12.06 -4.68 11.79
C VAL A 78 -11.56 -3.59 12.74
N LEU A 79 -10.35 -3.06 12.52
CA LEU A 79 -9.80 -1.96 13.30
C LEU A 79 -10.69 -0.71 13.20
N ASN A 80 -11.29 -0.44 12.04
CA ASN A 80 -12.27 0.64 11.88
C ASN A 80 -13.56 0.41 12.71
N HIS A 81 -14.07 -0.82 12.76
CA HIS A 81 -15.23 -1.16 13.58
C HIS A 81 -14.94 -0.94 15.06
N LEU A 82 -13.80 -1.44 15.56
CA LEU A 82 -13.36 -1.24 16.95
C LEU A 82 -13.21 0.24 17.29
N ARG A 83 -12.62 1.03 16.40
CA ARG A 83 -12.47 2.47 16.63
C ARG A 83 -13.81 3.20 16.66
N THR A 84 -14.75 2.79 15.82
CA THR A 84 -16.12 3.33 15.81
C THR A 84 -16.84 2.95 17.10
N ALA A 85 -16.68 1.71 17.56
CA ALA A 85 -17.24 1.25 18.84
C ALA A 85 -16.67 2.03 20.03
N SER A 86 -15.35 2.27 20.07
CA SER A 86 -14.69 3.07 21.11
C SER A 86 -15.27 4.50 21.17
N LEU A 87 -15.43 5.16 20.02
CA LEU A 87 -16.09 6.48 19.93
C LEU A 87 -17.54 6.45 20.45
N VAL A 88 -18.31 5.41 20.11
CA VAL A 88 -19.69 5.26 20.60
C VAL A 88 -19.71 5.08 22.12
N CYS A 89 -18.82 4.26 22.68
CA CYS A 89 -18.68 4.09 24.13
C CYS A 89 -18.39 5.44 24.81
N GLU A 90 -17.43 6.20 24.31
CA GLU A 90 -17.11 7.53 24.84
C GLU A 90 -18.32 8.47 24.84
N GLN A 91 -19.06 8.55 23.74
CA GLN A 91 -20.23 9.44 23.62
C GLN A 91 -21.40 9.03 24.52
N LEU A 92 -21.53 7.74 24.84
CA LEU A 92 -22.55 7.21 25.72
C LEU A 92 -22.12 7.17 27.20
N GLY A 93 -20.87 7.54 27.50
CA GLY A 93 -20.32 7.50 28.86
C GLY A 93 -20.02 6.08 29.35
N HIS A 94 -19.76 5.14 28.44
CA HIS A 94 -19.29 3.78 28.74
C HIS A 94 -17.77 3.70 28.66
N ALA A 95 -17.16 2.82 29.46
CA ALA A 95 -15.74 2.52 29.34
C ALA A 95 -15.46 1.82 27.99
N SER A 96 -14.40 2.24 27.30
CA SER A 96 -13.96 1.67 26.02
C SER A 96 -12.73 0.77 26.15
N GLN A 97 -12.19 0.56 27.37
CA GLN A 97 -10.89 -0.09 27.57
C GLN A 97 -10.78 -1.44 26.87
N ASP A 98 -11.78 -2.32 27.01
CA ASP A 98 -11.75 -3.65 26.37
C ASP A 98 -11.75 -3.55 24.83
N VAL A 99 -12.39 -2.52 24.27
CA VAL A 99 -12.43 -2.26 22.82
C VAL A 99 -11.08 -1.71 22.33
N ASP A 100 -10.49 -0.81 23.12
CA ASP A 100 -9.20 -0.21 22.81
C ASP A 100 -8.07 -1.26 22.96
N ASP A 101 -8.09 -2.11 23.98
CA ASP A 101 -7.13 -3.21 24.15
C ASP A 101 -7.24 -4.22 23.00
N ARG A 102 -8.47 -4.52 22.55
CA ARG A 102 -8.72 -5.39 21.39
C ARG A 102 -8.15 -4.79 20.11
N TYR A 103 -8.31 -3.48 19.94
CA TYR A 103 -7.75 -2.75 18.82
C TYR A 103 -6.22 -2.84 18.78
N GLU A 104 -5.56 -2.60 19.91
CA GLU A 104 -4.11 -2.70 20.02
C GLU A 104 -3.63 -4.14 19.74
N SER A 105 -4.32 -5.16 20.25
CA SER A 105 -4.03 -6.57 19.98
C SER A 105 -4.04 -6.90 18.48
N ILE A 106 -5.11 -6.51 17.77
CA ILE A 106 -5.24 -6.79 16.32
C ILE A 106 -4.22 -5.99 15.51
N ARG A 107 -3.96 -4.74 15.88
CA ARG A 107 -2.96 -3.91 15.19
C ARG A 107 -1.56 -4.49 15.33
N ASP A 108 -1.18 -4.87 16.54
CA ASP A 108 0.14 -5.42 16.79
C ASP A 108 0.31 -6.79 16.11
N ALA A 109 -0.75 -7.62 16.10
CA ALA A 109 -0.77 -8.87 15.34
C ALA A 109 -0.63 -8.65 13.82
N LEU A 110 -1.24 -7.60 13.25
CA LEU A 110 -1.03 -7.24 11.85
C LEU A 110 0.41 -6.84 11.57
N ILE A 111 1.01 -6.01 12.42
CA ILE A 111 2.41 -5.59 12.27
C ILE A 111 3.34 -6.79 12.33
N GLU A 112 3.09 -7.73 13.25
CA GLU A 112 3.86 -8.97 13.37
C GLU A 112 3.65 -9.88 12.15
N ALA A 113 2.42 -10.01 11.63
CA ALA A 113 2.13 -10.78 10.42
C ALA A 113 2.88 -10.25 9.20
N VAL A 114 2.79 -8.93 8.95
CA VAL A 114 3.47 -8.27 7.83
C VAL A 114 4.99 -8.35 7.97
N HIS A 115 5.51 -8.47 9.20
CA HIS A 115 6.94 -8.65 9.46
C HIS A 115 7.39 -10.10 9.26
N ASP A 116 6.76 -11.05 9.94
CA ASP A 116 7.16 -12.47 9.98
C ASP A 116 6.86 -13.22 8.68
N HIS A 117 5.87 -12.75 7.92
CA HIS A 117 5.43 -13.34 6.67
C HIS A 117 5.63 -12.38 5.49
N HIS A 118 6.53 -11.41 5.65
CA HIS A 118 7.07 -10.69 4.50
C HIS A 118 7.84 -11.69 3.61
N VAL A 119 7.79 -11.50 2.28
CA VAL A 119 8.67 -12.25 1.37
C VAL A 119 10.12 -12.13 1.82
N GLU A 120 10.82 -13.26 1.87
CA GLU A 120 12.24 -13.29 2.21
C GLU A 120 13.00 -12.44 1.20
N TRP A 121 13.92 -11.60 1.68
CA TRP A 121 14.67 -10.71 0.81
C TRP A 121 15.39 -11.47 -0.30
N LEU A 122 15.87 -12.69 -0.02
CA LEU A 122 16.54 -13.54 -1.01
C LEU A 122 15.62 -14.00 -2.14
N ASP A 123 14.33 -14.21 -1.87
CA ASP A 123 13.39 -14.69 -2.90
C ASP A 123 13.03 -13.58 -3.90
N VAL A 124 13.11 -12.32 -3.48
CA VAL A 124 12.89 -11.15 -4.34
C VAL A 124 14.16 -10.55 -4.92
N ASP A 125 15.31 -10.70 -4.26
CA ASP A 125 16.63 -10.28 -4.79
C ASP A 125 17.11 -11.21 -5.91
N ASP A 126 16.58 -12.44 -5.99
CA ASP A 126 16.87 -13.37 -7.08
C ASP A 126 16.08 -13.02 -8.37
N GLU A 127 16.68 -13.31 -9.52
CA GLU A 127 16.12 -13.17 -10.87
C GLU A 127 15.67 -11.74 -11.28
N ASP A 128 16.42 -10.69 -10.93
CA ASP A 128 16.23 -9.30 -11.39
C ASP A 128 14.83 -8.70 -11.10
N ARG A 129 14.06 -9.28 -10.16
CA ARG A 129 12.69 -8.82 -9.83
C ARG A 129 12.69 -7.41 -9.26
N LEU A 130 13.56 -7.14 -8.29
CA LEU A 130 13.72 -5.81 -7.70
C LEU A 130 14.20 -4.78 -8.74
N ASP A 131 15.00 -5.20 -9.73
CA ASP A 131 15.43 -4.34 -10.84
C ASP A 131 14.26 -4.01 -11.77
N THR A 132 13.42 -5.00 -12.09
CA THR A 132 12.20 -4.79 -12.88
C THR A 132 11.24 -3.81 -12.19
N ILE A 133 11.02 -3.97 -10.88
CA ILE A 133 10.20 -3.03 -10.10
C ILE A 133 10.86 -1.65 -10.09
N ARG A 134 12.17 -1.57 -9.87
CA ARG A 134 12.92 -0.32 -9.86
C ARG A 134 12.80 0.44 -11.17
N ASP A 135 13.06 -0.22 -12.30
CA ASP A 135 13.04 0.43 -13.60
C ASP A 135 11.64 0.92 -13.94
N ALA A 136 10.60 0.13 -13.63
CA ALA A 136 9.20 0.55 -13.77
C ALA A 136 8.85 1.79 -12.93
N LEU A 137 9.43 1.93 -11.74
CA LEU A 137 9.22 3.11 -10.90
C LEU A 137 9.95 4.35 -11.45
N LEU A 138 11.10 4.17 -12.10
CA LEU A 138 11.90 5.26 -12.68
C LEU A 138 11.27 5.88 -13.93
N ASP A 139 10.30 5.22 -14.55
CA ASP A 139 9.51 5.78 -15.66
C ASP A 139 8.58 6.92 -15.20
N PHE A 140 8.37 7.07 -13.89
CA PHE A 140 7.52 8.10 -13.31
C PHE A 140 8.36 9.24 -12.71
N ASP A 141 7.86 10.47 -12.82
CA ASP A 141 8.40 11.60 -12.07
C ASP A 141 8.10 11.47 -10.59
N THR A 142 6.89 11.00 -10.24
CA THR A 142 6.41 10.93 -8.86
C THR A 142 5.65 9.64 -8.60
N VAL A 143 6.02 8.93 -7.54
CA VAL A 143 5.36 7.72 -7.06
C VAL A 143 4.76 7.98 -5.69
N PHE A 144 3.47 7.74 -5.55
CA PHE A 144 2.76 7.69 -4.28
C PHE A 144 2.42 6.25 -3.98
N SER A 145 2.79 5.77 -2.80
CA SER A 145 2.46 4.41 -2.39
C SER A 145 1.63 4.40 -1.11
N THR A 146 0.69 3.48 -1.05
CA THR A 146 -0.04 3.11 0.17
C THR A 146 0.41 1.75 0.70
N ASN A 147 1.47 1.19 0.14
CA ASN A 147 1.96 -0.13 0.53
C ASN A 147 2.67 -0.03 1.86
N TYR A 148 2.45 -1.03 2.69
CA TYR A 148 3.05 -1.06 4.01
C TYR A 148 4.36 -1.83 4.06
N ASP A 149 4.50 -2.79 3.14
CA ASP A 149 5.65 -3.67 3.00
C ASP A 149 6.93 -2.92 2.56
N LEU A 150 8.00 -3.68 2.41
CA LEU A 150 9.31 -3.15 2.04
C LEU A 150 9.63 -3.31 0.56
N LEU A 151 8.75 -3.87 -0.28
CA LEU A 151 9.09 -4.27 -1.64
C LEU A 151 9.53 -3.08 -2.51
N ILE A 152 8.72 -2.01 -2.55
CA ILE A 152 9.06 -0.79 -3.30
C ILE A 152 10.30 -0.14 -2.68
N TYR A 153 10.43 -0.12 -1.35
CA TYR A 153 11.61 0.44 -0.69
C TYR A 153 12.89 -0.37 -1.04
N TRP A 154 12.80 -1.69 -1.08
CA TRP A 154 13.88 -2.58 -1.49
C TRP A 154 14.24 -2.36 -2.94
N ALA A 155 13.26 -2.25 -3.84
CA ALA A 155 13.50 -1.95 -5.25
C ALA A 155 14.21 -0.60 -5.42
N MET A 156 13.80 0.44 -4.69
CA MET A 156 14.51 1.73 -4.70
C MET A 156 15.97 1.59 -4.27
N MET A 157 16.25 0.73 -3.29
CA MET A 157 17.59 0.48 -2.77
C MET A 157 18.37 -0.55 -3.61
N ASN A 158 17.71 -1.29 -4.50
CA ASN A 158 18.32 -2.31 -5.34
C ASN A 158 18.96 -1.67 -6.55
N SER A 159 20.22 -2.00 -6.81
CA SER A 159 20.94 -1.60 -8.02
C SER A 159 21.03 -0.08 -8.31
N GLY A 160 22.03 0.29 -9.12
CA GLY A 160 22.47 1.68 -9.28
C GLY A 160 23.63 2.01 -8.33
N ASP A 161 24.67 2.64 -8.85
CA ASP A 161 25.79 3.14 -8.06
C ASP A 161 25.72 4.68 -7.97
N PRO A 162 25.51 5.26 -6.77
CA PRO A 162 25.25 4.57 -5.50
C PRO A 162 23.81 4.01 -5.40
N PRO A 163 23.55 3.04 -4.49
CA PRO A 163 22.20 2.52 -4.24
C PRO A 163 21.18 3.62 -4.01
N GLY A 164 20.00 3.54 -4.64
CA GLY A 164 19.03 4.65 -4.66
C GLY A 164 19.31 5.74 -5.69
N ALA A 165 20.29 5.54 -6.58
CA ALA A 165 20.49 6.41 -7.74
C ALA A 165 19.20 6.44 -8.59
N GLY A 166 18.75 7.67 -8.89
CA GLY A 166 17.47 7.92 -9.59
C GLY A 166 16.31 8.29 -8.67
N PHE A 167 16.34 7.94 -7.38
CA PHE A 167 15.22 8.20 -6.48
C PHE A 167 15.44 9.30 -5.44
N GLY A 168 14.34 9.81 -4.91
CA GLY A 168 14.29 10.69 -3.75
C GLY A 168 13.10 10.41 -2.85
N ASP A 169 13.28 10.44 -1.53
CA ASP A 169 12.21 10.12 -0.57
C ASP A 169 12.07 11.13 0.58
N LEU A 170 12.74 12.29 0.47
CA LEU A 170 12.68 13.40 1.43
C LEU A 170 13.34 13.17 2.79
N PHE A 171 14.02 12.03 2.99
CA PHE A 171 14.80 11.75 4.20
C PHE A 171 16.30 11.99 3.96
N TRP A 172 16.65 13.22 3.59
CA TRP A 172 17.98 13.58 3.08
C TRP A 172 19.06 13.80 4.14
N ASN A 173 18.66 14.13 5.38
CA ASN A 173 19.63 14.49 6.41
C ASN A 173 20.30 13.25 7.02
N HIS A 174 21.44 13.47 7.69
CA HIS A 174 22.21 12.39 8.33
C HIS A 174 21.46 11.64 9.44
N GLN A 175 20.34 12.18 9.91
CA GLN A 175 19.47 11.56 10.91
C GLN A 175 18.35 10.75 10.27
N ASN A 176 18.26 10.73 8.94
CA ASN A 176 17.14 10.19 8.16
C ASN A 176 15.78 10.68 8.69
N ALA A 177 15.72 11.93 9.15
CA ALA A 177 14.50 12.57 9.62
C ALA A 177 13.87 13.38 8.49
N PHE A 178 12.54 13.40 8.43
CA PHE A 178 11.84 14.29 7.53
C PHE A 178 12.07 15.75 7.94
N ASP A 179 12.29 16.62 6.96
CA ASP A 179 12.41 18.06 7.16
C ASP A 179 11.50 18.80 6.19
N SER A 180 10.42 19.38 6.71
CA SER A 180 9.43 20.14 5.92
C SER A 180 10.02 21.37 5.20
N LEU A 181 11.22 21.82 5.57
CA LEU A 181 11.93 22.91 4.89
C LEU A 181 12.84 22.42 3.76
N ASN A 182 13.01 21.11 3.61
CA ASN A 182 13.90 20.49 2.63
C ASN A 182 13.15 19.41 1.82
N THR A 183 12.14 19.86 1.08
CA THR A 183 11.25 18.99 0.29
C THR A 183 11.38 19.20 -1.21
N GLU A 184 12.45 19.87 -1.66
CA GLU A 184 12.66 20.16 -3.08
C GLU A 184 13.18 18.93 -3.84
N ARG A 185 12.77 18.81 -5.11
CA ARG A 185 13.30 17.79 -6.02
C ARG A 185 14.74 18.14 -6.38
N PHE A 186 15.66 17.20 -6.17
CA PHE A 186 17.05 17.35 -6.61
C PHE A 186 17.28 16.68 -7.96
N GLY A 187 17.46 17.49 -9.02
CA GLY A 187 17.68 17.00 -10.38
C GLY A 187 16.50 16.21 -10.93
N ASP A 188 16.78 15.23 -11.79
CA ASP A 188 15.76 14.42 -12.48
C ASP A 188 15.35 13.18 -11.66
N LYS A 189 15.39 13.27 -10.33
CA LYS A 189 15.06 12.15 -9.44
C LYS A 189 13.56 11.88 -9.41
N THR A 190 13.14 10.62 -9.57
CA THR A 190 11.79 10.16 -9.22
C THR A 190 11.57 10.32 -7.71
N LEU A 191 10.53 11.06 -7.32
CA LEU A 191 10.19 11.23 -5.90
C LEU A 191 9.17 10.19 -5.43
N VAL A 192 9.46 9.51 -4.33
CA VAL A 192 8.61 8.46 -3.74
C VAL A 192 8.04 8.94 -2.40
N TYR A 193 6.72 8.85 -2.27
CA TYR A 193 5.95 9.31 -1.11
C TYR A 193 5.11 8.17 -0.53
N TRP A 194 5.21 7.94 0.78
CA TRP A 194 4.42 6.93 1.49
C TRP A 194 3.22 7.54 2.16
N LEU A 195 2.04 7.43 1.52
CA LEU A 195 0.81 8.09 1.96
C LEU A 195 0.25 7.51 3.26
N HIS A 196 0.40 6.19 3.45
CA HIS A 196 -0.12 5.49 4.63
C HIS A 196 1.02 5.01 5.54
N GLY A 197 2.22 5.57 5.36
CA GLY A 197 3.43 5.13 6.04
C GLY A 197 4.00 3.86 5.42
N GLY A 198 4.81 3.15 6.20
CA GLY A 198 5.48 1.94 5.74
C GLY A 198 6.40 1.40 6.82
N LEU A 199 6.73 0.12 6.73
CA LEU A 199 7.57 -0.56 7.71
C LEU A 199 8.87 0.23 8.01
N HIS A 200 9.55 0.74 6.98
CA HIS A 200 10.81 1.46 7.13
C HIS A 200 10.69 2.84 7.81
N LEU A 201 9.48 3.36 8.07
CA LEU A 201 9.23 4.65 8.72
C LEU A 201 8.86 4.48 10.19
N TYR A 202 9.18 5.44 11.05
CA TYR A 202 8.85 5.40 12.49
C TYR A 202 8.89 6.80 13.14
N TRP A 203 8.31 6.91 14.34
CA TRP A 203 8.37 8.14 15.13
C TRP A 203 9.71 8.32 15.84
N GLY A 204 10.34 9.46 15.60
CA GLY A 204 11.50 9.92 16.34
C GLY A 204 11.14 10.37 17.77
N PRO A 205 12.14 10.48 18.65
CA PRO A 205 11.92 10.87 20.05
C PRO A 205 11.32 12.27 20.23
N ALA A 206 11.45 13.16 19.24
CA ALA A 206 10.88 14.50 19.27
C ALA A 206 9.54 14.60 18.52
N GLY A 207 8.97 13.46 18.09
CA GLY A 207 7.71 13.38 17.35
C GLY A 207 7.87 13.63 15.85
N GLU A 208 9.09 13.73 15.33
CA GLU A 208 9.41 13.83 13.92
C GLU A 208 9.34 12.47 13.22
N THR A 209 8.96 12.42 11.95
CA THR A 209 9.03 11.17 11.19
C THR A 209 10.47 10.85 10.80
N ARG A 210 10.90 9.61 11.01
CA ARG A 210 12.23 9.12 10.63
C ARG A 210 12.14 7.87 9.77
N LYS A 211 13.16 7.69 8.93
CA LYS A 211 13.39 6.52 8.08
C LYS A 211 14.51 5.65 8.65
N ARG A 212 14.30 4.34 8.63
CA ARG A 212 15.35 3.34 8.91
C ARG A 212 16.15 3.12 7.63
N THR A 213 17.47 3.22 7.72
CA THR A 213 18.36 2.88 6.63
C THR A 213 19.13 1.63 7.00
N ASN A 214 18.86 0.53 6.32
CA ASN A 214 19.64 -0.69 6.36
C ASN A 214 19.52 -1.41 5.00
N THR A 215 20.40 -2.36 4.72
CA THR A 215 20.44 -3.06 3.42
C THR A 215 19.74 -4.42 3.50
N GLY A 216 18.90 -4.72 2.50
CA GLY A 216 18.28 -6.03 2.28
C GLY A 216 17.65 -6.65 3.52
N ALA A 217 17.98 -7.92 3.79
CA ALA A 217 17.48 -8.70 4.93
C ALA A 217 17.70 -8.04 6.31
N ASN A 218 18.73 -7.20 6.45
CA ASN A 218 19.02 -6.54 7.73
C ASN A 218 18.00 -5.45 8.07
N LEU A 219 17.24 -4.96 7.09
CA LEU A 219 16.16 -4.01 7.34
C LEU A 219 15.00 -4.69 8.04
N LEU A 220 14.51 -5.83 7.53
CA LEU A 220 13.49 -6.67 8.19
C LEU A 220 13.94 -7.12 9.59
N GLN A 221 15.18 -7.57 9.75
CA GLN A 221 15.66 -7.98 11.09
C GLN A 221 15.77 -6.81 12.09
N SER A 222 15.90 -5.56 11.61
CA SER A 222 15.95 -4.38 12.47
C SER A 222 14.60 -4.05 13.14
N PHE A 223 13.50 -4.64 12.67
CA PHE A 223 12.17 -4.49 13.26
C PHE A 223 12.09 -5.21 14.61
N ALA A 224 12.43 -6.50 14.63
CA ALA A 224 12.38 -7.35 15.82
C ALA A 224 13.25 -6.86 17.00
N SER A 225 14.34 -6.14 16.70
CA SER A 225 15.37 -5.78 17.68
C SER A 225 15.27 -4.34 18.22
N GLY A 226 14.46 -3.47 17.60
CA GLY A 226 14.51 -2.02 17.81
C GLY A 226 13.44 -1.40 18.70
N GLY A 227 12.37 -2.12 19.04
CA GLY A 227 11.29 -1.63 19.93
C GLY A 227 10.55 -0.35 19.47
N ARG A 228 10.76 0.10 18.22
CA ARG A 228 10.09 1.27 17.65
C ARG A 228 9.03 0.82 16.67
N ILE A 229 7.77 1.06 17.03
CA ILE A 229 6.58 0.77 16.24
C ILE A 229 6.68 1.52 14.90
N PRO A 230 6.50 0.84 13.76
CA PRO A 230 6.47 1.48 12.46
C PRO A 230 5.41 2.58 12.36
N LEU A 231 5.69 3.62 11.58
CA LEU A 231 4.70 4.60 11.19
C LEU A 231 3.81 3.97 10.12
N PHE A 232 2.63 3.55 10.54
CA PHE A 232 1.72 2.73 9.77
C PHE A 232 0.29 3.23 9.98
N VAL A 233 -0.39 3.57 8.89
CA VAL A 233 -1.77 4.10 8.89
C VAL A 233 -2.66 3.17 8.08
N SER A 234 -2.97 2.00 8.62
CA SER A 234 -3.94 1.07 8.03
C SER A 234 -5.36 1.26 8.53
N GLU A 235 -5.60 2.23 9.41
CA GLU A 235 -6.71 2.14 10.35
C GLU A 235 -7.82 3.18 10.09
N GLY A 236 -9.06 2.73 10.18
CA GLY A 236 -10.23 3.59 10.39
C GLY A 236 -10.84 4.19 9.12
N SER A 237 -11.97 4.85 9.32
CA SER A 237 -12.63 5.66 8.30
C SER A 237 -11.64 6.67 7.71
N TRP A 238 -11.89 7.14 6.49
CA TRP A 238 -11.04 8.15 5.86
C TRP A 238 -10.80 9.39 6.74
N LYS A 239 -11.74 9.76 7.63
CA LYS A 239 -11.57 10.85 8.60
C LYS A 239 -10.50 10.53 9.65
N GLN A 240 -10.40 9.27 10.06
CA GLN A 240 -9.40 8.78 11.01
C GLN A 240 -8.04 8.64 10.33
N LYS A 241 -7.96 8.01 9.14
CA LYS A 241 -6.72 8.02 8.34
C LYS A 241 -6.20 9.44 8.16
N ARG A 242 -7.08 10.39 7.80
CA ARG A 242 -6.73 11.83 7.73
C ARG A 242 -6.23 12.41 9.06
N ARG A 243 -6.78 12.02 10.21
CA ARG A 243 -6.26 12.47 11.52
C ARG A 243 -4.89 11.88 11.85
N ALA A 244 -4.65 10.62 11.52
CA ALA A 244 -3.34 9.99 11.69
C ALA A 244 -2.29 10.63 10.77
N ILE A 245 -2.65 10.85 9.50
CA ILE A 245 -1.89 11.62 8.52
C ILE A 245 -1.55 13.01 9.07
N HIS A 246 -2.54 13.77 9.56
CA HIS A 246 -2.34 15.09 10.15
C HIS A 246 -1.41 15.12 11.37
N ARG A 247 -1.24 14.01 12.08
CA ARG A 247 -0.35 13.93 13.25
C ARG A 247 1.11 13.75 12.85
N SER A 248 1.38 13.20 11.66
CA SER A 248 2.74 13.02 11.13
C SER A 248 3.07 14.18 10.21
N ASP A 249 4.20 14.83 10.52
CA ASP A 249 4.78 15.87 9.67
C ASP A 249 4.98 15.37 8.21
N TYR A 250 5.50 14.16 8.06
CA TYR A 250 5.74 13.53 6.76
C TYR A 250 4.46 13.10 6.06
N LEU A 251 3.57 12.35 6.72
CA LEU A 251 2.36 11.86 6.05
C LEU A 251 1.45 13.00 5.61
N GLU A 252 1.33 14.05 6.44
CA GLU A 252 0.61 15.25 6.06
C GLU A 252 1.22 15.92 4.83
N HIS A 253 2.56 16.01 4.78
CA HIS A 253 3.25 16.53 3.60
C HIS A 253 2.97 15.66 2.37
N ALA A 254 3.18 14.34 2.46
CA ALA A 254 2.95 13.40 1.37
C ALA A 254 1.50 13.48 0.84
N TYR A 255 0.51 13.54 1.73
CA TYR A 255 -0.90 13.69 1.35
C TYR A 255 -1.18 15.03 0.67
N ARG A 256 -0.67 16.15 1.20
CA ARG A 256 -0.83 17.46 0.55
C ARG A 256 -0.20 17.48 -0.83
N THR A 257 1.01 16.92 -0.96
CA THR A 257 1.70 16.81 -2.23
C THR A 257 0.85 16.02 -3.21
N PHE A 258 0.32 14.85 -2.83
CA PHE A 258 -0.58 14.07 -3.65
C PHE A 258 -1.82 14.86 -4.08
N ALA A 259 -2.50 15.51 -3.13
CA ALA A 259 -3.71 16.30 -3.40
C ALA A 259 -3.46 17.54 -4.28
N SER A 260 -2.22 18.04 -4.34
CA SER A 260 -1.82 19.16 -5.18
C SER A 260 -1.11 18.75 -6.47
N THR A 261 -0.90 17.45 -6.69
CA THR A 261 -0.22 16.95 -7.89
C THR A 261 -1.24 16.88 -9.02
N ASP A 262 -1.08 17.75 -10.01
CA ASP A 262 -1.91 17.81 -11.22
C ASP A 262 -1.40 16.85 -12.32
N GLY A 263 -2.16 16.70 -13.39
CA GLY A 263 -1.74 15.98 -14.60
C GLY A 263 -2.05 14.47 -14.59
N PRO A 264 -1.72 13.72 -15.65
CA PRO A 264 -2.11 12.32 -15.79
C PRO A 264 -1.62 11.43 -14.63
N LEU A 265 -2.44 10.46 -14.23
CA LEU A 265 -2.18 9.56 -13.11
C LEU A 265 -2.41 8.10 -13.49
N VAL A 266 -1.41 7.26 -13.23
CA VAL A 266 -1.56 5.81 -13.22
C VAL A 266 -1.98 5.36 -11.84
N VAL A 267 -3.01 4.52 -11.76
CA VAL A 267 -3.47 3.89 -10.53
C VAL A 267 -3.27 2.39 -10.65
N PHE A 268 -2.33 1.84 -9.89
CA PHE A 268 -1.94 0.44 -9.96
C PHE A 268 -2.11 -0.26 -8.61
N GLY A 269 -2.75 -1.44 -8.59
CA GLY A 269 -2.87 -2.24 -7.36
C GLY A 269 -3.69 -1.58 -6.24
N GLN A 270 -4.45 -0.53 -6.52
CA GLN A 270 -5.31 0.16 -5.56
C GLN A 270 -6.73 -0.38 -5.58
N GLY A 271 -7.35 -0.45 -4.39
CA GLY A 271 -8.77 -0.79 -4.25
C GLY A 271 -9.69 0.43 -4.27
N LEU A 272 -9.19 1.63 -3.93
CA LEU A 272 -9.98 2.87 -3.81
C LEU A 272 -11.34 2.65 -3.13
N GLY A 273 -11.33 1.91 -2.02
CA GLY A 273 -12.53 1.56 -1.27
C GLY A 273 -12.99 2.68 -0.35
N GLY A 274 -13.98 2.38 0.51
CA GLY A 274 -14.47 3.35 1.51
C GLY A 274 -13.38 3.88 2.45
N ALA A 275 -12.40 3.03 2.81
CA ALA A 275 -11.25 3.40 3.63
C ALA A 275 -10.34 4.45 2.95
N ASP A 276 -10.32 4.49 1.61
CA ASP A 276 -9.45 5.35 0.80
C ASP A 276 -10.16 6.61 0.28
N THR A 277 -11.29 6.98 0.88
CA THR A 277 -12.08 8.14 0.44
C THR A 277 -11.26 9.44 0.45
N HIS A 278 -10.22 9.58 1.29
CA HIS A 278 -9.32 10.74 1.26
C HIS A 278 -8.47 10.80 -0.01
N LEU A 279 -8.06 9.65 -0.56
CA LEU A 279 -7.36 9.55 -1.84
C LEU A 279 -8.31 9.86 -3.00
N ILE A 280 -9.52 9.27 -2.97
CA ILE A 280 -10.56 9.55 -3.97
C ILE A 280 -10.88 11.05 -4.02
N ARG A 281 -10.96 11.71 -2.86
CA ARG A 281 -11.17 13.16 -2.78
C ARG A 281 -10.00 13.94 -3.37
N ALA A 282 -8.76 13.56 -3.04
CA ALA A 282 -7.57 14.19 -3.58
C ALA A 282 -7.50 14.09 -5.11
N ILE A 283 -7.78 12.91 -5.67
CA ILE A 283 -7.83 12.72 -7.13
C ILE A 283 -8.92 13.62 -7.75
N ARG A 284 -10.07 13.77 -7.09
CA ARG A 284 -11.19 14.61 -7.55
C ARG A 284 -10.93 16.13 -7.45
N GLU A 285 -9.83 16.58 -6.85
CA GLU A 285 -9.48 18.01 -6.88
C GLU A 285 -9.17 18.48 -8.32
N ASP A 286 -8.74 17.56 -9.20
CA ASP A 286 -8.79 17.72 -10.67
C ASP A 286 -9.87 16.78 -11.25
N PRO A 287 -11.12 17.26 -11.43
CA PRO A 287 -12.21 16.42 -11.92
C PRO A 287 -12.01 15.89 -13.33
N THR A 288 -11.20 16.56 -14.14
CA THR A 288 -10.98 16.26 -15.57
C THR A 288 -9.68 15.51 -15.84
N ARG A 289 -9.02 15.05 -14.78
CA ARG A 289 -7.74 14.34 -14.83
C ARG A 289 -7.81 13.12 -15.75
N ASN A 290 -6.73 12.87 -16.49
CA ASN A 290 -6.54 11.60 -17.20
C ASN A 290 -6.07 10.54 -16.20
N ILE A 291 -6.72 9.38 -16.18
CA ILE A 291 -6.45 8.29 -15.25
C ILE A 291 -6.25 7.00 -16.04
N ALA A 292 -5.08 6.39 -15.96
CA ALA A 292 -4.88 5.01 -16.37
C ALA A 292 -5.11 4.12 -15.15
N TYR A 293 -6.06 3.20 -15.21
CA TYR A 293 -6.46 2.38 -14.07
C TYR A 293 -6.22 0.90 -14.35
N ALA A 294 -5.31 0.29 -13.59
CA ALA A 294 -4.97 -1.12 -13.72
C ALA A 294 -6.07 -2.01 -13.11
N ILE A 295 -6.53 -3.02 -13.85
CA ILE A 295 -7.50 -4.01 -13.38
C ILE A 295 -6.89 -5.40 -13.50
N TYR A 296 -6.98 -6.19 -12.42
CA TYR A 296 -6.60 -7.60 -12.46
C TYR A 296 -7.68 -8.42 -13.20
N PRO A 297 -7.35 -9.10 -14.30
CA PRO A 297 -8.30 -9.80 -15.16
C PRO A 297 -8.70 -11.16 -14.55
N SER A 298 -9.56 -11.15 -13.52
CA SER A 298 -10.04 -12.39 -12.88
C SER A 298 -11.22 -13.03 -13.61
N SER A 299 -12.15 -12.22 -14.13
CA SER A 299 -13.30 -12.63 -14.93
C SER A 299 -13.95 -11.42 -15.61
N GLN A 300 -14.71 -11.62 -16.69
CA GLN A 300 -15.45 -10.53 -17.35
C GLN A 300 -16.35 -9.77 -16.37
N GLN A 301 -17.11 -10.50 -15.54
CA GLN A 301 -18.02 -9.88 -14.58
C GLN A 301 -17.28 -9.00 -13.55
N ALA A 302 -16.11 -9.44 -13.08
CA ALA A 302 -15.30 -8.67 -12.14
C ALA A 302 -14.69 -7.42 -12.81
N VAL A 303 -14.23 -7.55 -14.05
CA VAL A 303 -13.71 -6.42 -14.85
C VAL A 303 -14.81 -5.38 -15.08
N ASP A 304 -15.99 -5.80 -15.57
CA ASP A 304 -17.12 -4.91 -15.84
C ASP A 304 -17.57 -4.17 -14.56
N LEU A 305 -17.65 -4.89 -13.43
CA LEU A 305 -18.00 -4.30 -12.13
C LEU A 305 -16.95 -3.26 -11.73
N ARG A 306 -15.66 -3.58 -11.87
CA ARG A 306 -14.58 -2.68 -11.47
C ARG A 306 -14.52 -1.43 -12.33
N GLN A 307 -14.70 -1.55 -13.65
CA GLN A 307 -14.78 -0.40 -14.56
C GLN A 307 -15.95 0.51 -14.18
N ALA A 308 -17.12 -0.06 -13.88
CA ALA A 308 -18.28 0.70 -13.45
C ALA A 308 -18.06 1.41 -12.11
N GLU A 309 -17.48 0.73 -11.11
CA GLU A 309 -17.13 1.32 -9.82
C GLU A 309 -16.19 2.51 -9.98
N VAL A 310 -15.08 2.35 -10.69
CA VAL A 310 -14.08 3.41 -10.88
C VAL A 310 -14.65 4.57 -11.70
N SER A 311 -15.44 4.30 -12.74
CA SER A 311 -16.13 5.34 -13.50
C SER A 311 -17.11 6.15 -12.63
N ASN A 312 -17.81 5.50 -11.70
CA ASN A 312 -18.67 6.19 -10.72
C ASN A 312 -17.86 6.99 -9.70
N LEU A 313 -16.64 6.57 -9.37
CA LEU A 313 -15.73 7.35 -8.55
C LEU A 313 -15.24 8.60 -9.28
N PHE A 314 -15.02 8.58 -10.59
CA PHE A 314 -14.46 9.71 -11.33
C PHE A 314 -15.28 10.05 -12.58
N PRO A 315 -16.53 10.54 -12.44
CA PRO A 315 -17.47 10.66 -13.56
C PRO A 315 -17.10 11.73 -14.61
N GLN A 316 -16.11 12.58 -14.33
CA GLN A 316 -15.63 13.64 -15.24
C GLN A 316 -14.21 13.37 -15.75
N ALA A 317 -13.53 12.35 -15.22
CA ALA A 317 -12.17 12.00 -15.62
C ALA A 317 -12.19 11.26 -16.97
N SER A 318 -11.10 11.39 -17.73
CA SER A 318 -10.83 10.49 -18.85
C SER A 318 -10.14 9.25 -18.30
N ILE A 319 -10.80 8.10 -18.33
CA ILE A 319 -10.28 6.86 -17.71
C ILE A 319 -9.95 5.83 -18.78
N GLU A 320 -8.71 5.36 -18.77
CA GLU A 320 -8.21 4.27 -19.60
C GLU A 320 -7.98 3.05 -18.71
N PHE A 321 -8.63 1.93 -19.01
CA PHE A 321 -8.55 0.71 -18.21
C PHE A 321 -7.63 -0.29 -18.88
N PHE A 322 -6.64 -0.79 -18.15
CA PHE A 322 -5.66 -1.74 -18.70
C PHE A 322 -5.50 -2.98 -17.83
N ASP A 323 -5.03 -4.07 -18.44
CA ASP A 323 -4.72 -5.32 -17.75
C ASP A 323 -3.49 -5.14 -16.87
N SER A 324 -3.67 -5.26 -15.55
CA SER A 324 -2.58 -5.07 -14.60
C SER A 324 -1.40 -6.02 -14.81
N THR A 325 -1.62 -7.19 -15.42
CA THR A 325 -0.59 -8.21 -15.66
C THR A 325 0.34 -7.88 -16.84
N THR A 326 0.01 -6.85 -17.61
CA THR A 326 0.80 -6.38 -18.75
C THR A 326 1.72 -5.22 -18.41
N HIS A 327 1.53 -4.61 -17.24
CA HIS A 327 2.41 -3.57 -16.71
C HIS A 327 3.59 -4.22 -15.96
N PRO A 328 4.82 -3.67 -16.03
CA PRO A 328 5.99 -4.25 -15.35
C PRO A 328 5.77 -4.58 -13.87
N LEU A 329 5.14 -3.69 -13.09
CA LEU A 329 4.77 -3.91 -11.68
C LEU A 329 3.78 -5.08 -11.41
N GLY A 330 3.13 -5.62 -12.44
CA GLY A 330 2.24 -6.77 -12.34
C GLY A 330 2.67 -7.95 -13.20
N ASP A 331 3.89 -7.92 -13.74
CA ASP A 331 4.41 -8.97 -14.60
C ASP A 331 4.38 -10.31 -13.84
N PRO A 332 3.73 -11.37 -14.38
CA PRO A 332 3.65 -12.67 -13.73
C PRO A 332 5.01 -13.31 -13.39
N SER A 333 6.11 -12.87 -14.01
CA SER A 333 7.47 -13.31 -13.66
C SER A 333 7.97 -12.77 -12.32
N LEU A 334 7.38 -11.69 -11.80
CA LEU A 334 7.70 -11.18 -10.47
C LEU A 334 7.25 -12.11 -9.35
N ALA A 335 6.29 -13.00 -9.60
CA ALA A 335 5.73 -13.89 -8.59
C ALA A 335 6.82 -14.80 -7.97
N VAL A 336 6.92 -14.79 -6.65
CA VAL A 336 7.77 -15.69 -5.88
C VAL A 336 7.00 -16.98 -5.48
N PRO A 337 7.70 -18.10 -5.24
CA PRO A 337 7.08 -19.42 -5.02
C PRO A 337 6.14 -19.56 -3.82
#